data_AF-A0A952H3H8-F1
#
_entry.id   AF-A0A952H3H8-F1
#
_cell.length_a   1.000
_cell.length_b   1.000
_cell.length_c   1.000
_cell.angle_alpha   90.00
_cell.angle_beta   90.00
_cell.angle_gamma   90.00
#
_symmetry.space_group_name_H-M   'P 1'
#
loop_
_entity.id
_entity.type
_entity.pdbx_description
1 polymer ?
#
loop_
_entity_poly.entity_id
_entity_poly.type
_entity_poly.pdbx_seq_one_letter_code
_entity_poly.pdbx_strand_id
1 'polypeptide(L)'
;VPYHDHTTRWGKKMGDAVLVDALTQGLQDPIGDYHMAVTAENVAERHQVTRQEQDELAVEGHQRAARAIAEGRFKEQILPIELKTRKGTVVFDTDEHPRADTSLESIGGMKAMFKKEGTVTAANASGINDGAAAVVLATAEEVEKRRLTPLARIVAWGHAGVEPEYMGVGPIKAVPIALERAGLALDQMDVIEANEAFAAQAVAVSKELGFHPDKVNPNGSGVSLGHPVGATGTILTVKCAYELKRTGGRYGLITMCIGGGQGIAMVIENVEAAQ
;
A
#
# COMPACT_ATOMS: atom_id res chain seq x y z
N VAL A 1 -2.04 4.12 -18.05
CA VAL A 1 -1.86 5.52 -18.51
C VAL A 1 -1.20 5.54 -19.89
N PRO A 2 -1.52 6.50 -20.79
CA PRO A 2 -0.98 6.52 -22.15
C PRO A 2 0.43 7.15 -22.24
N TYR A 3 1.19 6.80 -23.27
CA TYR A 3 2.36 7.56 -23.69
C TYR A 3 1.94 8.94 -24.20
N HIS A 4 2.76 9.97 -23.96
CA HIS A 4 2.48 11.33 -24.41
C HIS A 4 3.72 12.05 -24.93
N ASP A 5 3.51 13.03 -25.81
CA ASP A 5 4.56 13.90 -26.32
C ASP A 5 4.18 15.36 -26.01
N HIS A 6 5.16 16.14 -25.53
CA HIS A 6 4.96 17.53 -25.12
C HIS A 6 5.21 18.55 -26.24
N THR A 7 5.65 18.12 -27.43
CA THR A 7 6.19 19.00 -28.48
C THR A 7 5.29 19.15 -29.71
N THR A 8 4.41 18.17 -29.95
CA THR A 8 3.63 18.05 -31.18
C THR A 8 2.40 18.96 -31.19
N ARG A 9 1.84 19.30 -30.00
CA ARG A 9 0.65 20.16 -29.90
C ARG A 9 0.78 21.47 -30.66
N TRP A 10 1.98 22.07 -30.63
CA TRP A 10 2.28 23.36 -31.27
C TRP A 10 3.13 23.23 -32.54
N GLY A 11 3.43 21.99 -32.96
CA GLY A 11 4.30 21.69 -34.09
C GLY A 11 5.78 21.67 -33.73
N LYS A 12 6.42 20.50 -33.85
CA LYS A 12 7.87 20.35 -33.81
C LYS A 12 8.45 20.55 -35.22
N LYS A 13 9.24 21.61 -35.41
CA LYS A 13 9.74 22.01 -36.75
C LYS A 13 10.74 21.01 -37.36
N MET A 14 11.66 20.46 -36.56
CA MET A 14 12.70 19.52 -37.00
C MET A 14 13.29 18.77 -35.77
N GLY A 15 13.80 17.56 -35.97
CA GLY A 15 14.45 16.73 -34.94
C GLY A 15 13.54 15.70 -34.25
N ASP A 16 14.14 14.76 -33.52
CA ASP A 16 13.45 13.60 -32.92
C ASP A 16 12.42 13.99 -31.86
N ALA A 17 11.23 13.37 -31.88
CA ALA A 17 10.22 13.49 -30.82
C ALA A 17 10.31 12.31 -29.83
N VAL A 18 10.02 12.56 -28.56
CA VAL A 18 10.08 11.55 -27.50
C VAL A 18 8.66 11.27 -27.01
N LEU A 19 8.24 10.01 -27.10
CA LEU A 19 7.04 9.52 -26.45
C LEU A 19 7.39 9.15 -25.01
N VAL A 20 6.92 9.97 -24.06
CA VAL A 20 7.12 9.80 -22.63
C VAL A 20 6.12 8.79 -22.10
N ASP A 21 6.60 7.77 -21.40
CA ASP A 21 5.75 6.87 -20.64
C ASP A 21 5.23 7.58 -19.38
N ALA A 22 3.93 7.90 -19.36
CA ALA A 22 3.30 8.52 -18.20
C ALA A 22 3.32 7.63 -16.95
N LEU A 23 3.41 6.31 -17.10
CA LEU A 23 3.46 5.39 -15.98
C LEU A 23 4.80 5.52 -15.28
N THR A 24 5.88 5.37 -16.04
CA THR A 24 7.24 5.55 -15.52
C THR A 24 7.44 6.94 -14.92
N GLN A 25 6.90 7.99 -15.56
CA GLN A 25 6.96 9.35 -15.02
C GLN A 25 6.21 9.49 -13.68
N GLY A 26 5.06 8.82 -13.51
CA GLY A 26 4.34 8.79 -12.23
C GLY A 26 5.05 8.00 -11.12
N LEU A 27 6.02 7.16 -11.48
CA LEU A 27 6.86 6.35 -10.58
C LEU A 27 8.27 6.93 -10.42
N GLN A 28 8.47 8.17 -10.85
CA GLN A 28 9.74 8.89 -10.80
C GLN A 28 9.63 10.09 -9.87
N ASP A 29 10.70 10.37 -9.14
CA ASP A 29 10.74 11.53 -8.25
C ASP A 29 10.76 12.81 -9.11
N PRO A 30 9.83 13.76 -8.87
CA PRO A 30 9.74 14.96 -9.69
C PRO A 30 10.89 15.95 -9.45
N ILE A 31 11.71 15.76 -8.41
CA ILE A 31 12.81 16.67 -8.03
C ILE A 31 14.15 16.05 -8.41
N GLY A 32 14.37 14.79 -8.05
CA GLY A 32 15.66 14.10 -8.14
C GLY A 32 15.89 13.28 -9.41
N ASP A 33 14.89 13.16 -10.28
CA ASP A 33 14.99 12.46 -11.57
C ASP A 33 15.41 10.97 -11.45
N TYR A 34 15.00 10.29 -10.37
CA TYR A 34 15.25 8.87 -10.14
C TYR A 34 13.93 8.11 -9.89
N HIS A 35 13.93 6.81 -10.21
CA HIS A 35 12.78 5.92 -9.97
C HIS A 35 12.53 5.74 -8.46
N MET A 36 11.27 5.57 -8.03
CA MET A 36 10.93 5.35 -6.61
C MET A 36 11.69 4.18 -5.97
N ALA A 37 12.01 3.15 -6.73
CA ALA A 37 12.79 2.02 -6.23
C ALA A 37 14.24 2.38 -5.82
N VAL A 38 14.81 3.46 -6.37
CA VAL A 38 16.10 4.00 -5.90
C VAL A 38 15.97 4.53 -4.47
N THR A 39 14.84 5.14 -4.12
CA THR A 39 14.57 5.57 -2.74
C THR A 39 14.47 4.37 -1.79
N ALA A 40 13.95 3.23 -2.27
CA ALA A 40 13.90 2.01 -1.48
C ALA A 40 15.31 1.44 -1.20
N GLU A 41 16.22 1.50 -2.18
CA GLU A 41 17.64 1.16 -1.96
C GLU A 41 18.29 2.11 -0.95
N ASN A 42 18.04 3.42 -1.05
CA ASN A 42 18.56 4.40 -0.09
C ASN A 42 18.06 4.13 1.34
N VAL A 43 16.77 3.78 1.49
CA VAL A 43 16.19 3.39 2.78
C VAL A 43 16.81 2.10 3.29
N ALA A 44 17.01 1.09 2.43
CA ALA A 44 17.66 -0.16 2.81
C ALA A 44 19.08 0.08 3.33
N GLU A 45 19.86 0.91 2.65
CA GLU A 45 21.21 1.29 3.08
C GLU A 45 21.21 2.06 4.41
N ARG A 46 20.35 3.08 4.54
CA ARG A 46 20.30 3.94 5.74
C ARG A 46 19.82 3.19 6.98
N HIS A 47 18.80 2.34 6.83
CA HIS A 47 18.19 1.60 7.94
C HIS A 47 18.76 0.18 8.08
N GLN A 48 19.81 -0.16 7.32
CA GLN A 48 20.48 -1.45 7.35
C GLN A 48 19.51 -2.63 7.13
N VAL A 49 18.53 -2.44 6.25
CA VAL A 49 17.59 -3.50 5.89
C VAL A 49 18.25 -4.42 4.87
N THR A 50 18.46 -5.67 5.27
CA THR A 50 19.15 -6.64 4.43
C THR A 50 18.25 -7.15 3.29
N ARG A 51 18.85 -7.68 2.24
CA ARG A 51 18.13 -8.39 1.18
C ARG A 51 17.28 -9.54 1.74
N GLN A 52 17.81 -10.26 2.71
CA GLN A 52 17.12 -11.39 3.35
C GLN A 52 15.82 -10.94 4.03
N GLU A 53 15.88 -9.86 4.82
CA GLU A 53 14.67 -9.33 5.49
C GLU A 53 13.61 -8.84 4.50
N GLN A 54 14.03 -8.27 3.36
CA GLN A 54 13.12 -7.87 2.30
C GLN A 54 12.42 -9.07 1.66
N ASP A 55 13.18 -10.13 1.38
CA ASP A 55 12.66 -11.36 0.77
C ASP A 55 11.78 -12.14 1.75
N GLU A 56 12.12 -12.16 3.05
CA GLU A 56 11.30 -12.75 4.11
C GLU A 56 9.93 -12.05 4.22
N LEU A 57 9.92 -10.71 4.22
CA LEU A 57 8.66 -9.94 4.20
C LEU A 57 7.83 -10.26 2.96
N ALA A 58 8.46 -10.35 1.78
CA ALA A 58 7.75 -10.65 0.54
C ALA A 58 7.09 -12.04 0.56
N VAL A 59 7.83 -13.06 1.03
CA VAL A 59 7.31 -14.43 1.19
C VAL A 59 6.14 -14.43 2.16
N GLU A 60 6.29 -13.81 3.33
CA GLU A 60 5.24 -13.73 4.33
C GLU A 60 4.00 -12.99 3.80
N GLY A 61 4.19 -11.87 3.11
CA GLY A 61 3.10 -11.11 2.50
C GLY A 61 2.31 -11.93 1.48
N HIS A 62 2.97 -12.70 0.63
CA HIS A 62 2.32 -13.58 -0.34
C HIS A 62 1.57 -14.74 0.34
N GLN A 63 2.15 -15.36 1.38
CA GLN A 63 1.49 -16.41 2.14
C GLN A 63 0.24 -15.89 2.88
N ARG A 64 0.34 -14.72 3.51
CA ARG A 64 -0.79 -14.07 4.19
C ARG A 64 -1.92 -13.73 3.22
N ALA A 65 -1.60 -13.19 2.04
CA ALA A 65 -2.58 -12.89 1.00
C ALA A 65 -3.24 -14.16 0.45
N ALA A 66 -2.46 -15.19 0.12
CA ALA A 66 -2.97 -16.47 -0.37
C ALA A 66 -3.90 -17.14 0.66
N ARG A 67 -3.53 -17.13 1.94
CA ARG A 67 -4.38 -17.60 3.05
C ARG A 67 -5.67 -16.80 3.14
N ALA A 68 -5.59 -15.47 3.11
CA ALA A 68 -6.76 -14.61 3.22
C ALA A 68 -7.76 -14.82 2.07
N ILE A 69 -7.26 -15.05 0.85
CA ILE A 69 -8.08 -15.42 -0.31
C ILE A 69 -8.74 -16.79 -0.10
N ALA A 70 -7.96 -17.81 0.30
CA ALA A 70 -8.46 -19.17 0.50
C ALA A 70 -9.53 -19.25 1.60
N GLU A 71 -9.39 -18.44 2.65
CA GLU A 71 -10.37 -18.32 3.74
C GLU A 71 -11.57 -17.41 3.39
N GLY A 72 -11.58 -16.78 2.21
CA GLY A 72 -12.66 -15.91 1.76
C GLY A 72 -12.74 -14.56 2.45
N ARG A 73 -11.67 -14.09 3.12
CA ARG A 73 -11.64 -12.83 3.90
C ARG A 73 -11.93 -11.59 3.06
N PHE A 74 -11.70 -11.64 1.75
CA PHE A 74 -11.94 -10.52 0.84
C PHE A 74 -13.33 -10.54 0.19
N LYS A 75 -14.13 -11.60 0.37
CA LYS A 75 -15.41 -11.75 -0.35
C LYS A 75 -16.44 -10.68 -0.02
N GLU A 76 -16.48 -10.16 1.20
CA GLU A 76 -17.41 -9.08 1.57
C GLU A 76 -16.97 -7.68 1.13
N GLN A 77 -15.71 -7.52 0.72
CA GLN A 77 -15.11 -6.21 0.41
C GLN A 77 -14.77 -6.02 -1.08
N ILE A 78 -14.77 -7.09 -1.89
CA ILE A 78 -14.57 -7.01 -3.33
C ILE A 78 -15.92 -6.98 -4.04
N LEU A 79 -16.14 -5.94 -4.86
CA LEU A 79 -17.24 -5.89 -5.82
C LEU A 79 -16.82 -6.65 -7.10
N PRO A 80 -17.53 -7.72 -7.49
CA PRO A 80 -17.22 -8.44 -8.72
C PRO A 80 -17.38 -7.55 -9.97
N ILE A 81 -16.41 -7.60 -10.88
CA ILE A 81 -16.42 -6.86 -12.14
C ILE A 81 -16.73 -7.81 -13.30
N GLU A 82 -17.81 -7.52 -14.02
CA GLU A 82 -18.17 -8.26 -15.24
C GLU A 82 -17.40 -7.74 -16.45
N LEU A 83 -16.55 -8.60 -17.03
CA LEU A 83 -15.78 -8.35 -18.23
C LEU A 83 -16.48 -8.98 -19.43
N LYS A 84 -17.05 -8.15 -20.30
CA LYS A 84 -17.66 -8.61 -21.56
C LYS A 84 -16.57 -8.93 -22.58
N THR A 85 -16.40 -10.21 -22.90
CA THR A 85 -15.48 -10.67 -23.95
C THR A 85 -16.25 -11.13 -25.19
N ARG A 86 -15.55 -11.33 -26.31
CA ARG A 86 -16.14 -11.94 -27.52
C ARG A 86 -16.71 -13.35 -27.29
N LYS A 87 -16.21 -14.07 -26.26
CA LYS A 87 -16.62 -15.45 -25.93
C LYS A 87 -17.68 -15.52 -24.81
N GLY A 88 -18.12 -14.38 -24.29
CA GLY A 88 -19.05 -14.30 -23.16
C GLY A 88 -18.55 -13.40 -22.02
N THR A 89 -19.34 -13.30 -20.95
CA THR A 89 -18.98 -12.54 -19.75
C THR A 89 -18.09 -13.38 -18.84
N VAL A 90 -16.99 -12.78 -18.39
CA VAL A 90 -16.10 -13.33 -17.35
C VAL A 90 -16.23 -12.45 -16.12
N VAL A 91 -16.27 -13.04 -14.92
CA VAL A 91 -16.32 -12.28 -13.67
C VAL A 91 -14.92 -12.22 -13.06
N PHE A 92 -14.48 -11.03 -12.69
CA PHE A 92 -13.24 -10.78 -11.95
C PHE A 92 -13.61 -10.35 -10.52
N ASP A 93 -13.34 -11.20 -9.53
CA ASP A 93 -13.77 -11.02 -8.14
C ASP A 93 -12.70 -11.42 -7.10
N THR A 94 -11.47 -11.64 -7.55
CA THR A 94 -10.38 -12.18 -6.75
C THR A 94 -9.07 -11.52 -7.15
N ASP A 95 -8.30 -11.03 -6.19
CA ASP A 95 -6.98 -10.44 -6.44
C ASP A 95 -6.05 -11.48 -7.09
N GLU A 96 -5.51 -11.15 -8.26
CA GLU A 96 -4.70 -12.06 -9.08
C GLU A 96 -3.19 -11.93 -8.87
N HIS A 97 -2.76 -10.89 -8.14
CA HIS A 97 -1.34 -10.62 -7.89
C HIS A 97 -0.63 -11.61 -6.94
N PRO A 98 -1.30 -12.13 -5.88
CA PRO A 98 -0.66 -13.03 -4.94
C PRO A 98 -0.12 -14.32 -5.57
N ARG A 99 1.09 -14.71 -5.16
CA ARG A 99 1.80 -15.90 -5.61
C ARG A 99 2.00 -16.87 -4.45
N ALA A 100 1.09 -17.84 -4.30
CA ALA A 100 1.05 -18.75 -3.15
C ALA A 100 2.29 -19.67 -3.03
N ASP A 101 3.02 -19.87 -4.12
CA ASP A 101 4.22 -20.69 -4.24
C ASP A 101 5.53 -19.92 -4.00
N THR A 102 5.44 -18.64 -3.59
CA THR A 102 6.62 -17.82 -3.28
C THR A 102 7.35 -18.38 -2.06
N SER A 103 8.66 -18.59 -2.21
CA SER A 103 9.57 -19.05 -1.15
C SER A 103 10.92 -18.34 -1.27
N LEU A 104 11.70 -18.33 -0.19
CA LEU A 104 13.06 -17.74 -0.22
C LEU A 104 13.93 -18.40 -1.30
N GLU A 105 13.76 -19.71 -1.54
CA GLU A 105 14.46 -20.42 -2.60
C GLU A 105 14.04 -19.91 -3.99
N SER A 106 12.74 -19.72 -4.23
CA SER A 106 12.25 -19.30 -5.55
C SER A 106 12.59 -17.85 -5.90
N ILE A 107 12.78 -16.98 -4.91
CA ILE A 107 13.11 -15.55 -5.13
C ILE A 107 14.59 -15.21 -4.89
N GLY A 108 15.35 -16.07 -4.21
CA GLY A 108 16.75 -15.78 -3.83
C GLY A 108 17.70 -15.54 -5.02
N GLY A 109 17.40 -16.14 -6.18
CA GLY A 109 18.16 -15.94 -7.43
C GLY A 109 17.82 -14.66 -8.21
N MET A 110 16.80 -13.89 -7.77
CA MET A 110 16.38 -12.69 -8.50
C MET A 110 17.42 -11.56 -8.38
N LYS A 111 17.74 -10.97 -9.54
CA LYS A 111 18.65 -9.83 -9.63
C LYS A 111 17.96 -8.55 -9.19
N ALA A 112 18.72 -7.68 -8.51
CA ALA A 112 18.27 -6.32 -8.26
C ALA A 112 18.04 -5.58 -9.58
N MET A 113 16.97 -4.78 -9.66
CA MET A 113 16.57 -4.14 -10.91
C MET A 113 17.03 -2.68 -11.03
N PHE A 114 17.34 -2.02 -9.92
CA PHE A 114 17.50 -0.55 -9.88
C PHE A 114 18.91 -0.08 -9.54
N LYS A 115 19.74 -0.95 -8.95
CA LYS A 115 21.16 -0.69 -8.66
C LYS A 115 21.98 -1.97 -8.90
N LYS A 116 23.20 -1.84 -9.44
CA LYS A 116 24.07 -2.98 -9.82
C LYS A 116 24.41 -3.91 -8.63
N GLU A 117 24.45 -3.36 -7.42
CA GLU A 117 24.63 -4.08 -6.15
C GLU A 117 23.47 -3.79 -5.19
N GLY A 118 22.27 -3.65 -5.76
CA GLY A 118 21.06 -3.36 -5.02
C GLY A 118 20.47 -4.58 -4.31
N THR A 119 19.47 -4.30 -3.49
CA THR A 119 18.69 -5.28 -2.72
C THR A 119 17.25 -5.39 -3.19
N VAL A 120 16.75 -4.39 -3.93
CA VAL A 120 15.36 -4.33 -4.39
C VAL A 120 15.20 -5.10 -5.69
N THR A 121 14.29 -6.09 -5.67
CA THR A 121 13.95 -6.97 -6.78
C THR A 121 12.46 -6.87 -7.13
N ALA A 122 12.06 -7.51 -8.22
CA ALA A 122 10.64 -7.62 -8.57
C ALA A 122 9.82 -8.45 -7.55
N ALA A 123 10.46 -9.29 -6.73
CA ALA A 123 9.76 -10.10 -5.73
C ALA A 123 9.50 -9.34 -4.42
N ASN A 124 10.35 -8.37 -4.09
CA ASN A 124 10.27 -7.61 -2.84
C ASN A 124 9.85 -6.14 -3.06
N ALA A 125 9.31 -5.84 -4.24
CA ALA A 125 8.67 -4.60 -4.60
C ALA A 125 7.21 -4.86 -5.00
N SER A 126 6.33 -3.90 -4.76
CA SER A 126 4.94 -4.00 -5.25
C SER A 126 4.87 -4.03 -6.77
N GLY A 127 3.86 -4.72 -7.29
CA GLY A 127 3.54 -4.68 -8.70
C GLY A 127 2.99 -3.34 -9.19
N ILE A 128 2.83 -3.27 -10.51
CA ILE A 128 2.00 -2.26 -11.18
C ILE A 128 0.62 -2.90 -11.35
N ASN A 129 -0.40 -2.30 -10.75
CA ASN A 129 -1.72 -2.90 -10.66
C ASN A 129 -2.82 -1.90 -11.01
N ASP A 130 -3.93 -2.44 -11.50
CA ASP A 130 -5.18 -1.72 -11.68
C ASP A 130 -6.13 -2.05 -10.53
N GLY A 131 -6.77 -1.04 -9.96
CA GLY A 131 -7.71 -1.22 -8.87
C GLY A 131 -8.40 0.09 -8.50
N ALA A 132 -9.57 -0.03 -7.88
CA ALA A 132 -10.37 1.09 -7.39
C ALA A 132 -11.01 0.72 -6.06
N ALA A 133 -11.14 1.69 -5.17
CA ALA A 133 -11.90 1.56 -3.94
C ALA A 133 -12.62 2.86 -3.62
N ALA A 134 -13.79 2.73 -3.00
CA ALA A 134 -14.61 3.85 -2.59
C ALA A 134 -15.23 3.57 -1.23
N VAL A 135 -15.43 4.62 -0.44
CA VAL A 135 -16.14 4.58 0.84
C VAL A 135 -17.16 5.71 0.88
N VAL A 136 -18.25 5.49 1.59
CA VAL A 136 -19.24 6.55 1.88
C VAL A 136 -18.92 7.12 3.25
N LEU A 137 -18.66 8.43 3.30
CA LEU A 137 -18.47 9.16 4.55
C LEU A 137 -19.76 9.85 4.94
N ALA A 138 -20.07 9.84 6.24
CA ALA A 138 -21.21 10.52 6.82
C ALA A 138 -20.82 11.10 8.18
N THR A 139 -21.51 12.18 8.58
CA THR A 139 -21.43 12.67 9.95
C THR A 139 -22.16 11.71 10.90
N ALA A 140 -21.80 11.70 12.19
CA ALA A 140 -22.52 10.92 13.20
C ALA A 140 -24.02 11.24 13.22
N GLU A 141 -24.37 12.53 13.10
CA GLU A 141 -25.76 12.99 13.00
C GLU A 141 -26.52 12.34 11.83
N GLU A 142 -25.91 12.27 10.65
CA GLU A 142 -26.57 11.69 9.47
C GLU A 142 -26.70 10.16 9.58
N VAL A 143 -25.72 9.50 10.21
CA VAL A 143 -25.78 8.06 10.54
C VAL A 143 -26.95 7.77 11.49
N GLU A 144 -27.09 8.55 12.57
CA GLU A 144 -28.19 8.42 13.52
C GLU A 144 -29.56 8.71 12.88
N LYS A 145 -29.67 9.84 12.17
CA LYS A 145 -30.90 10.28 11.50
C LYS A 145 -31.42 9.24 10.50
N ARG A 146 -30.51 8.58 9.77
CA ARG A 146 -30.85 7.56 8.78
C ARG A 146 -30.84 6.13 9.34
N ARG A 147 -30.50 5.95 10.63
CA ARG A 147 -30.37 4.64 11.29
C ARG A 147 -29.44 3.70 10.54
N LEU A 148 -28.29 4.21 10.12
CA LEU A 148 -27.26 3.44 9.42
C LEU A 148 -26.33 2.77 10.44
N THR A 149 -25.78 1.61 10.08
CA THR A 149 -24.70 0.97 10.82
C THR A 149 -23.37 1.33 10.15
N PRO A 150 -22.53 2.19 10.74
CA PRO A 150 -21.25 2.52 10.15
C PRO A 150 -20.28 1.35 10.30
N LEU A 151 -19.42 1.13 9.31
CA LEU A 151 -18.40 0.08 9.38
C LEU A 151 -17.25 0.45 10.33
N ALA A 152 -16.88 1.73 10.33
CA ALA A 152 -15.83 2.28 11.19
C ALA A 152 -16.03 3.79 11.36
N ARG A 153 -15.37 4.35 12.36
CA ARG A 153 -15.29 5.79 12.65
C ARG A 153 -13.86 6.28 12.43
N ILE A 154 -13.68 7.39 11.70
CA ILE A 154 -12.38 8.06 11.62
C ILE A 154 -12.12 8.78 12.95
N VAL A 155 -11.03 8.44 13.62
CA VAL A 155 -10.65 9.02 14.92
C VAL A 155 -9.77 10.24 14.73
N ALA A 156 -8.66 10.08 14.00
CA ALA A 156 -7.71 11.15 13.69
C ALA A 156 -6.84 10.77 12.49
N TRP A 157 -6.08 11.74 11.99
CA TRP A 157 -5.11 11.56 10.91
C TRP A 157 -3.91 12.50 11.07
N GLY A 158 -2.80 12.09 10.46
CA GLY A 158 -1.53 12.80 10.46
C GLY A 158 -0.88 12.80 9.08
N HIS A 159 -0.15 13.86 8.78
CA HIS A 159 0.64 14.00 7.56
C HIS A 159 2.02 14.50 7.94
N ALA A 160 3.04 14.08 7.18
CA ALA A 160 4.39 14.57 7.36
C ALA A 160 5.13 14.65 6.03
N GLY A 161 6.09 15.57 5.94
CA GLY A 161 7.09 15.62 4.88
C GLY A 161 8.42 15.03 5.35
N VAL A 162 9.15 14.42 4.44
CA VAL A 162 10.51 13.87 4.61
C VAL A 162 11.34 14.18 3.37
N GLU A 163 12.63 13.86 3.38
CA GLU A 163 13.46 14.00 2.19
C GLU A 163 12.94 13.11 1.05
N PRO A 164 12.81 13.62 -0.20
CA PRO A 164 12.31 12.84 -1.34
C PRO A 164 13.10 11.54 -1.59
N GLU A 165 14.42 11.58 -1.39
CA GLU A 165 15.32 10.42 -1.54
C GLU A 165 15.03 9.28 -0.56
N TYR A 166 14.27 9.56 0.50
CA TYR A 166 13.90 8.65 1.57
C TYR A 166 12.38 8.64 1.79
N MET A 167 11.59 8.94 0.75
CA MET A 167 10.13 9.07 0.84
C MET A 167 9.44 7.87 1.53
N GLY A 168 10.02 6.67 1.39
CA GLY A 168 9.55 5.43 2.02
C GLY A 168 9.39 5.52 3.54
N VAL A 169 10.14 6.40 4.22
CA VAL A 169 10.05 6.55 5.69
C VAL A 169 9.04 7.60 6.16
N GLY A 170 8.27 8.22 5.24
CA GLY A 170 7.20 9.16 5.59
C GLY A 170 6.28 8.69 6.73
N PRO A 171 5.84 7.41 6.78
CA PRO A 171 5.06 6.85 7.88
C PRO A 171 5.68 7.04 9.27
N ILE A 172 7.01 6.98 9.40
CA ILE A 172 7.72 7.16 10.69
C ILE A 172 7.39 8.51 11.32
N LYS A 173 7.13 9.53 10.50
CA LYS A 173 6.75 10.88 10.96
C LYS A 173 5.23 11.07 11.02
N ALA A 174 4.47 10.44 10.13
CA ALA A 174 3.02 10.62 10.06
C ALA A 174 2.25 9.86 11.16
N VAL A 175 2.71 8.64 11.52
CA VAL A 175 2.04 7.77 12.51
C VAL A 175 2.00 8.42 13.91
N PRO A 176 3.11 8.94 14.47
CA PRO A 176 3.07 9.60 15.77
C PRO A 176 2.07 10.77 15.83
N ILE A 177 1.96 11.55 14.75
CA ILE A 177 1.00 12.68 14.65
C ILE A 177 -0.44 12.18 14.70
N ALA A 178 -0.76 11.10 13.98
CA ALA A 178 -2.11 10.54 13.97
C ALA A 178 -2.48 9.95 15.35
N LEU A 179 -1.55 9.24 15.99
CA LEU A 179 -1.73 8.66 17.32
C LEU A 179 -1.90 9.73 18.41
N GLU A 180 -1.04 10.76 18.41
CA GLU A 180 -1.13 11.89 19.33
C GLU A 180 -2.49 12.59 19.23
N ARG A 181 -2.94 12.87 18.00
CA ARG A 181 -4.25 13.50 17.75
C ARG A 181 -5.42 12.61 18.14
N ALA A 182 -5.27 11.29 18.02
CA ALA A 182 -6.27 10.33 18.47
C ALA A 182 -6.30 10.19 20.01
N GLY A 183 -5.24 10.62 20.70
CA GLY A 183 -5.04 10.36 22.12
C GLY A 183 -4.84 8.86 22.41
N LEU A 184 -4.21 8.14 21.48
CA LEU A 184 -4.01 6.68 21.56
C LEU A 184 -2.52 6.32 21.47
N ALA A 185 -2.15 5.21 22.09
CA ALA A 185 -0.85 4.59 21.95
C ALA A 185 -0.86 3.52 20.84
N LEU A 186 0.34 3.21 20.32
CA LEU A 186 0.49 2.24 19.24
C LEU A 186 0.05 0.81 19.64
N ASP A 187 0.28 0.42 20.90
CA ASP A 187 -0.07 -0.90 21.43
C ASP A 187 -1.58 -1.17 21.45
N GLN A 188 -2.38 -0.09 21.46
CA GLN A 188 -3.84 -0.14 21.35
C GLN A 188 -4.34 -0.45 19.94
N MET A 189 -3.49 -0.40 18.91
CA MET A 189 -3.90 -0.78 17.56
C MET A 189 -4.03 -2.29 17.51
N ASP A 190 -5.17 -2.81 17.08
CA ASP A 190 -5.43 -4.23 16.89
C ASP A 190 -5.05 -4.69 15.48
N VAL A 191 -5.20 -3.79 14.50
CA VAL A 191 -4.84 -4.02 13.09
C VAL A 191 -4.02 -2.84 12.58
N ILE A 192 -2.92 -3.11 11.87
CA ILE A 192 -2.10 -2.09 11.21
C ILE A 192 -2.03 -2.44 9.73
N GLU A 193 -2.56 -1.58 8.87
CA GLU A 193 -2.40 -1.66 7.40
C GLU A 193 -1.36 -0.62 6.97
N ALA A 194 -0.10 -1.06 6.89
CA ALA A 194 1.04 -0.26 6.44
C ALA A 194 1.40 -0.64 5.01
N ASN A 195 1.33 0.30 4.06
CA ASN A 195 1.55 -0.03 2.65
C ASN A 195 2.95 -0.58 2.41
N GLU A 196 3.03 -1.70 1.68
CA GLU A 196 4.28 -2.32 1.22
C GLU A 196 4.55 -1.91 -0.24
N ALA A 197 4.90 -0.65 -0.51
CA ALA A 197 5.35 -0.26 -1.86
C ALA A 197 6.67 -0.95 -2.22
N PHE A 198 7.56 -1.04 -1.24
CA PHE A 198 8.78 -1.84 -1.27
C PHE A 198 8.97 -2.48 0.10
N ALA A 199 9.52 -3.70 0.13
CA ALA A 199 9.83 -4.39 1.38
C ALA A 199 10.87 -3.61 2.20
N ALA A 200 11.87 -2.99 1.55
CA ALA A 200 12.89 -2.18 2.21
C ALA A 200 12.30 -1.11 3.16
N GLN A 201 11.36 -0.30 2.66
CA GLN A 201 10.72 0.73 3.49
C GLN A 201 9.76 0.12 4.50
N ALA A 202 9.03 -0.95 4.16
CA ALA A 202 8.07 -1.56 5.07
C ALA A 202 8.75 -2.17 6.30
N VAL A 203 9.90 -2.84 6.09
CA VAL A 203 10.75 -3.33 7.19
C VAL A 203 11.28 -2.18 8.02
N ALA A 204 11.84 -1.13 7.38
CA ALA A 204 12.39 0.02 8.09
C ALA A 204 11.33 0.73 8.97
N VAL A 205 10.16 1.01 8.41
CA VAL A 205 9.03 1.63 9.11
C VAL A 205 8.57 0.76 10.27
N SER A 206 8.38 -0.54 10.05
CA SER A 206 7.89 -1.46 11.09
C SER A 206 8.87 -1.59 12.24
N LYS A 207 10.19 -1.66 11.96
CA LYS A 207 11.24 -1.68 12.98
C LYS A 207 11.29 -0.38 13.79
N GLU A 208 11.31 0.77 13.12
CA GLU A 208 11.45 2.07 13.77
C GLU A 208 10.25 2.41 14.66
N LEU A 209 9.03 2.12 14.18
CA LEU A 209 7.80 2.39 14.92
C LEU A 209 7.48 1.29 15.93
N GLY A 210 8.12 0.11 15.85
CA GLY A 210 7.84 -1.01 16.74
C GLY A 210 6.48 -1.67 16.47
N PHE A 211 6.11 -1.85 15.20
CA PHE A 211 4.89 -2.56 14.83
C PHE A 211 4.97 -4.02 15.26
N HIS A 212 3.89 -4.52 15.86
CA HIS A 212 3.79 -5.93 16.22
C HIS A 212 3.60 -6.79 14.94
N PRO A 213 4.47 -7.78 14.67
CA PRO A 213 4.42 -8.58 13.44
C PRO A 213 3.06 -9.23 13.16
N ASP A 214 2.36 -9.70 14.20
CA ASP A 214 1.04 -10.33 14.06
C ASP A 214 -0.10 -9.34 13.75
N LYS A 215 0.11 -8.04 14.00
CA LYS A 215 -0.90 -7.00 13.81
C LYS A 215 -0.74 -6.22 12.51
N VAL A 216 0.49 -6.13 11.98
CA VAL A 216 0.79 -5.44 10.73
C VAL A 216 0.47 -6.33 9.54
N ASN A 217 -0.31 -5.83 8.58
CA ASN A 217 -0.68 -6.47 7.30
C ASN A 217 -1.08 -7.95 7.44
N PRO A 218 -2.07 -8.31 8.28
CA PRO A 218 -2.42 -9.71 8.57
C PRO A 218 -2.91 -10.49 7.34
N ASN A 219 -3.33 -9.78 6.29
CA ASN A 219 -3.85 -10.31 5.04
C ASN A 219 -2.95 -9.98 3.83
N GLY A 220 -1.69 -9.57 4.05
CA GLY A 220 -0.78 -9.09 3.01
C GLY A 220 -1.00 -7.61 2.64
N SER A 221 -0.14 -7.04 1.79
CA SER A 221 -0.18 -5.61 1.40
C SER A 221 0.44 -5.43 0.00
N GLY A 222 0.93 -4.25 -0.34
CA GLY A 222 1.36 -3.87 -1.69
C GLY A 222 2.30 -4.85 -2.40
N VAL A 223 3.26 -5.49 -1.71
CA VAL A 223 4.15 -6.49 -2.31
C VAL A 223 3.36 -7.72 -2.78
N SER A 224 2.34 -8.15 -2.03
CA SER A 224 1.60 -9.37 -2.33
C SER A 224 0.30 -9.17 -3.10
N LEU A 225 -0.47 -8.15 -2.75
CA LEU A 225 -1.77 -7.82 -3.34
C LEU A 225 -1.67 -6.80 -4.48
N GLY A 226 -0.55 -6.08 -4.56
CA GLY A 226 -0.32 -5.04 -5.56
C GLY A 226 -0.59 -3.62 -5.07
N HIS A 227 -0.13 -2.64 -5.84
CA HIS A 227 -0.18 -1.22 -5.47
C HIS A 227 -0.78 -0.34 -6.59
N PRO A 228 -2.12 -0.33 -6.75
CA PRO A 228 -2.80 0.65 -7.60
C PRO A 228 -2.74 2.03 -6.94
N VAL A 229 -1.64 2.77 -7.18
CA VAL A 229 -1.18 3.95 -6.42
C VAL A 229 -2.31 4.87 -5.92
N GLY A 230 -3.19 5.32 -6.83
CA GLY A 230 -4.26 6.26 -6.48
C GLY A 230 -5.39 5.67 -5.62
N ALA A 231 -5.54 4.35 -5.60
CA ALA A 231 -6.59 3.65 -4.85
C ALA A 231 -6.08 3.02 -3.54
N THR A 232 -4.78 2.78 -3.39
CA THR A 232 -4.21 2.02 -2.27
C THR A 232 -4.60 2.55 -0.90
N GLY A 233 -4.58 3.87 -0.66
CA GLY A 233 -4.97 4.42 0.64
C GLY A 233 -6.39 4.03 1.06
N THR A 234 -7.34 4.05 0.11
CA THR A 234 -8.72 3.62 0.35
C THR A 234 -8.83 2.10 0.47
N ILE A 235 -8.10 1.34 -0.36
CA ILE A 235 -8.06 -0.14 -0.28
C ILE A 235 -7.58 -0.60 1.11
N LEU A 236 -6.49 -0.02 1.61
CA LEU A 236 -5.97 -0.33 2.95
C LEU A 236 -6.97 0.05 4.05
N THR A 237 -7.69 1.17 3.88
CA THR A 237 -8.75 1.57 4.82
C THR A 237 -9.89 0.54 4.85
N VAL A 238 -10.35 0.08 3.69
CA VAL A 238 -11.39 -0.96 3.58
C VAL A 238 -10.88 -2.26 4.23
N LYS A 239 -9.70 -2.74 3.86
CA LYS A 239 -9.09 -3.94 4.44
C LYS A 239 -9.01 -3.86 5.96
N CYS A 240 -8.53 -2.74 6.50
CA CYS A 240 -8.41 -2.53 7.94
C CYS A 240 -9.77 -2.62 8.63
N ALA A 241 -10.78 -1.93 8.11
CA ALA A 241 -12.13 -1.92 8.70
C ALA A 241 -12.78 -3.30 8.69
N TYR A 242 -12.66 -4.05 7.58
CA TYR A 242 -13.17 -5.42 7.50
C TYR A 242 -12.40 -6.40 8.40
N GLU A 243 -11.09 -6.23 8.56
CA GLU A 243 -10.29 -7.06 9.46
C GLU A 243 -10.62 -6.79 10.94
N LEU A 244 -10.83 -5.53 11.32
CA LEU A 244 -11.33 -5.18 12.66
C LEU A 244 -12.70 -5.82 12.93
N LYS A 245 -13.63 -5.72 11.97
CA LYS A 245 -14.94 -6.40 12.05
C LYS A 245 -14.78 -7.92 12.22
N ARG A 246 -13.92 -8.55 11.42
CA ARG A 246 -13.68 -10.01 11.45
C ARG A 246 -13.10 -10.49 12.77
N THR A 247 -12.20 -9.70 13.36
CA THR A 247 -11.47 -10.06 14.58
C THR A 247 -12.14 -9.60 15.87
N GLY A 248 -13.13 -8.70 15.78
CA GLY A 248 -13.67 -7.99 16.93
C GLY A 248 -12.71 -6.96 17.52
N GLY A 249 -11.63 -6.60 16.80
CA GLY A 249 -10.69 -5.56 17.20
C GLY A 249 -11.35 -4.19 17.22
N ARG A 250 -10.77 -3.27 18.00
CA ARG A 250 -11.30 -1.92 18.21
C ARG A 250 -10.59 -0.87 17.38
N TYR A 251 -9.27 -0.75 17.44
CA TYR A 251 -8.56 0.33 16.76
C TYR A 251 -7.69 -0.17 15.61
N GLY A 252 -7.75 0.54 14.48
CA GLY A 252 -6.95 0.27 13.30
C GLY A 252 -6.07 1.45 12.92
N LEU A 253 -4.83 1.18 12.54
CA LEU A 253 -3.91 2.16 11.96
C LEU A 253 -3.73 1.89 10.47
N ILE A 254 -3.91 2.91 9.63
CA ILE A 254 -3.61 2.84 8.19
C ILE A 254 -2.52 3.85 7.89
N THR A 255 -1.45 3.44 7.20
CA THR A 255 -0.36 4.36 6.84
C THR A 255 0.33 3.99 5.53
N MET A 256 0.84 4.99 4.81
CA MET A 256 1.61 4.79 3.58
C MET A 256 2.60 5.92 3.34
N CYS A 257 3.70 5.58 2.67
CA CYS A 257 4.62 6.53 2.05
C CYS A 257 4.02 7.12 0.77
N ILE A 258 4.54 8.27 0.35
CA ILE A 258 4.10 8.99 -0.85
C ILE A 258 5.34 9.54 -1.56
N GLY A 259 5.45 9.27 -2.87
CA GLY A 259 6.52 9.79 -3.71
C GLY A 259 6.65 11.31 -3.65
N GLY A 260 7.86 11.84 -3.77
CA GLY A 260 8.14 13.25 -3.52
C GLY A 260 8.38 13.61 -2.04
N GLY A 261 8.37 12.62 -1.14
CA GLY A 261 8.82 12.81 0.26
C GLY A 261 7.69 13.13 1.23
N GLN A 262 6.63 12.33 1.26
CA GLN A 262 5.56 12.51 2.26
C GLN A 262 5.12 11.18 2.89
N GLY A 263 4.41 11.28 4.00
CA GLY A 263 3.71 10.17 4.63
C GLY A 263 2.35 10.61 5.16
N ILE A 264 1.42 9.66 5.22
CA ILE A 264 0.09 9.85 5.79
C ILE A 264 -0.23 8.69 6.72
N ALA A 265 -0.96 8.99 7.80
CA ALA A 265 -1.52 8.00 8.70
C ALA A 265 -2.94 8.36 9.11
N MET A 266 -3.80 7.37 9.31
CA MET A 266 -5.17 7.51 9.78
C MET A 266 -5.47 6.44 10.81
N VAL A 267 -6.16 6.84 11.89
CA VAL A 267 -6.67 5.92 12.90
C VAL A 267 -8.18 5.79 12.73
N ILE A 268 -8.67 4.55 12.68
CA ILE A 268 -10.08 4.23 12.65
C ILE A 268 -10.47 3.41 13.88
N GLU A 269 -11.74 3.49 14.27
CA GLU A 269 -12.33 2.68 15.33
C GLU A 269 -13.48 1.84 14.78
N ASN A 270 -13.51 0.56 15.15
CA ASN A 270 -14.67 -0.30 14.99
C ASN A 270 -15.74 0.08 16.01
N VAL A 271 -16.88 0.55 15.52
CA VAL A 271 -17.97 1.07 16.35
C VAL A 271 -18.72 -0.03 17.11
N GLU A 272 -18.67 -1.29 16.65
CA GLU A 272 -19.33 -2.41 17.33
C GLU A 272 -18.53 -2.88 18.55
N ALA A 273 -17.19 -2.74 18.52
CA ALA A 273 -16.33 -3.08 19.64
C ALA A 273 -16.38 -2.05 20.80
N ALA A 274 -17.03 -0.90 20.58
CA ALA A 274 -17.23 0.14 21.60
C ALA A 274 -18.55 0.00 22.37
N GLN A 275 -19.42 -0.94 21.98
CA GLN A 275 -20.71 -1.25 22.63
C GLN A 275 -20.58 -2.45 23.58
#